data_AF-A0A522AUX4-F1
#
_entry.id   AF-A0A522AUX4-F1
#
_cell.length_a   1.000
_cell.length_b   1.000
_cell.length_c   1.000
_cell.angle_alpha   90.00
_cell.angle_beta   90.00
_cell.angle_gamma   90.00
#
_symmetry.space_group_name_H-M   'P 1'
#
loop_
_entity.id
_entity.type
_entity.pdbx_description
1 polymer ?
#
loop_
_entity_poly.entity_id
_entity_poly.type
_entity_poly.pdbx_seq_one_letter_code
_entity_poly.pdbx_strand_id
1 'polypeptide(L)'
;MNDTLQISCPRCAAANPQEAAYCNKCGQQLAAAASTPSLLAELALWRQFIGPRADAYLERFRTFRERAQEGFVPTWHWPAFGVGWLWYLYRKMYLHAAIFLFGGLLPMVLGAGLVGVVIWNLFAAAAANYLYYMHIKLSLALIEQRAGLDQEARDHLIHDAGGIQPYVWWLGIGLMALAIGAGIMDAPAPLKPPASDSPA
;
A
#
# COMPACT_ATOMS: atom_id res chain seq x y z
N MET A 1 2.26 -46.54 -2.55
CA MET A 1 1.24 -46.58 -3.62
C MET A 1 1.01 -45.12 -4.00
N ASN A 2 1.53 -44.69 -5.14
CA ASN A 2 1.44 -43.29 -5.59
C ASN A 2 0.01 -43.04 -6.10
N ASP A 3 -0.82 -42.36 -5.30
CA ASP A 3 -2.03 -41.71 -5.82
C ASP A 3 -1.59 -40.48 -6.62
N THR A 4 -1.28 -40.67 -7.89
CA THR A 4 -1.13 -39.58 -8.85
C THR A 4 -2.48 -38.92 -9.03
N LEU A 5 -2.67 -37.78 -8.37
CA LEU A 5 -3.83 -36.91 -8.55
C LEU A 5 -3.95 -36.57 -10.05
N GLN A 6 -5.09 -36.91 -10.67
CA GLN A 6 -5.36 -36.66 -12.10
C GLN A 6 -6.48 -35.63 -12.30
N ILE A 7 -6.44 -34.92 -13.42
CA ILE A 7 -7.47 -33.97 -13.85
C ILE A 7 -8.11 -34.47 -15.15
N SER A 8 -9.43 -34.30 -15.27
CA SER A 8 -10.17 -34.66 -16.49
C SER A 8 -10.27 -33.47 -17.44
N CYS A 9 -10.03 -33.70 -18.73
CA CYS A 9 -10.14 -32.68 -19.74
C CYS A 9 -11.62 -32.26 -19.94
N PRO A 10 -11.96 -30.95 -19.87
CA PRO A 10 -13.35 -30.49 -20.02
C PRO A 10 -13.90 -30.67 -21.45
N ARG A 11 -13.02 -30.88 -22.45
CA ARG A 11 -13.42 -31.02 -23.85
C ARG A 11 -13.59 -32.46 -24.30
N CYS A 12 -12.69 -33.36 -23.90
CA CYS A 12 -12.66 -34.73 -24.38
C CYS A 12 -12.68 -35.80 -23.28
N ALA A 13 -12.82 -35.38 -22.01
CA ALA A 13 -12.86 -36.25 -20.83
C ALA A 13 -11.64 -37.17 -20.64
N ALA A 14 -10.53 -36.92 -21.33
CA ALA A 14 -9.31 -37.69 -21.14
C ALA A 14 -8.69 -37.38 -19.77
N ALA A 15 -8.18 -38.42 -19.11
CA ALA A 15 -7.46 -38.28 -17.86
C ALA A 15 -6.02 -37.80 -18.14
N ASN A 16 -5.60 -36.79 -17.40
CA ASN A 16 -4.28 -36.16 -17.53
C ASN A 16 -3.66 -36.00 -16.13
N PRO A 17 -2.32 -35.99 -16.00
CA PRO A 17 -1.65 -35.55 -14.77
C PRO A 17 -2.13 -34.15 -14.34
N GLN A 18 -2.20 -33.86 -13.03
CA GLN A 18 -2.64 -32.55 -12.55
C GLN A 18 -1.74 -31.39 -13.02
N GLU A 19 -0.47 -31.67 -13.29
CA GLU A 19 0.51 -30.72 -13.81
C GLU A 19 0.51 -30.60 -15.36
N ALA A 20 -0.33 -31.35 -16.07
CA ALA A 20 -0.35 -31.31 -17.53
C ALA A 20 -0.91 -29.98 -18.05
N ALA A 21 -0.11 -29.26 -18.86
CA ALA A 21 -0.53 -27.98 -19.44
C ALA A 21 -1.58 -28.12 -20.55
N TYR A 22 -1.49 -29.21 -21.29
CA TYR A 22 -2.37 -29.53 -22.40
C TYR A 22 -2.86 -30.97 -22.28
N CYS A 23 -4.06 -31.21 -22.77
CA CYS A 23 -4.61 -32.55 -22.86
C CYS A 23 -3.79 -33.39 -23.86
N ASN A 24 -3.28 -34.53 -23.39
CA ASN A 24 -2.52 -35.50 -24.19
C ASN A 24 -3.31 -36.11 -25.37
N LYS A 25 -4.64 -36.00 -25.36
CA LYS A 25 -5.52 -36.55 -26.40
C LYS A 25 -6.01 -35.52 -27.41
N CYS A 26 -6.54 -34.39 -26.94
CA CYS A 26 -7.22 -33.42 -27.81
C CYS A 26 -6.50 -32.07 -27.93
N GLY A 27 -5.39 -31.87 -27.21
CA GLY A 27 -4.63 -30.62 -27.22
C GLY A 27 -5.30 -29.45 -26.48
N GLN A 28 -6.47 -29.65 -25.85
CA GLN A 28 -7.14 -28.61 -25.07
C GLN A 28 -6.26 -28.18 -23.88
N GLN A 29 -6.11 -26.88 -23.67
CA GLN A 29 -5.44 -26.34 -22.49
C GLN A 29 -6.22 -26.68 -21.21
N LEU A 30 -5.54 -27.20 -20.21
CA LEU A 30 -6.15 -27.61 -18.94
C LEU A 30 -6.07 -26.46 -17.93
N ALA A 31 -7.18 -26.20 -17.21
CA ALA A 31 -7.30 -25.06 -16.30
C ALA A 31 -6.26 -25.07 -15.16
N ALA A 32 -5.75 -26.24 -14.77
CA ALA A 32 -4.67 -26.36 -13.79
C ALA A 32 -3.37 -25.66 -14.24
N ALA A 33 -3.16 -25.49 -15.55
CA ALA A 33 -2.06 -24.73 -16.13
C ALA A 33 -2.49 -23.39 -16.73
N ALA A 34 -3.76 -22.99 -16.56
CA ALA A 34 -4.22 -21.64 -16.92
C ALA A 34 -3.68 -20.65 -15.88
N SER A 35 -2.38 -20.30 -16.04
CA SER A 35 -1.72 -19.04 -15.66
C SER A 35 -2.37 -18.23 -14.55
N THR A 36 -2.71 -18.88 -13.45
CA THR A 36 -2.99 -18.27 -12.17
C THR A 36 -1.74 -18.57 -11.37
N PRO A 37 -0.91 -17.59 -11.01
CA PRO A 37 0.23 -17.86 -10.16
C PRO A 37 -0.28 -18.63 -8.94
N SER A 38 0.38 -19.73 -8.59
CA SER A 38 0.02 -20.44 -7.38
C SER A 38 0.00 -19.41 -6.25
N LEU A 39 -1.00 -19.49 -5.36
CA LEU A 39 -1.15 -18.52 -4.28
C LEU A 39 0.19 -18.28 -3.54
N LEU A 40 0.99 -19.34 -3.39
CA LEU A 40 2.32 -19.27 -2.81
C LEU A 40 3.29 -18.40 -3.62
N ALA A 41 3.31 -18.53 -4.95
CA ALA A 41 4.12 -17.71 -5.83
C ALA A 41 3.67 -16.24 -5.83
N GLU A 42 2.37 -15.97 -5.86
CA GLU A 42 1.83 -14.60 -5.74
C GLU A 42 2.25 -13.97 -4.40
N LEU A 43 2.09 -14.69 -3.29
CA LEU A 43 2.52 -14.22 -1.97
C LEU A 43 4.04 -14.00 -1.90
N ALA A 44 4.85 -14.83 -2.54
CA ALA A 44 6.30 -14.64 -2.61
C ALA A 44 6.67 -13.35 -3.33
N LEU A 45 6.05 -13.06 -4.48
CA LEU A 45 6.24 -11.81 -5.23
C LEU A 45 5.83 -10.60 -4.37
N TRP A 46 4.72 -10.71 -3.64
CA TRP A 46 4.26 -9.63 -2.77
C TRP A 46 5.21 -9.41 -1.60
N ARG A 47 5.77 -10.48 -1.01
CA ARG A 47 6.80 -10.35 0.04
C ARG A 47 8.02 -9.62 -0.49
N GLN A 48 8.49 -9.97 -1.68
CA GLN A 48 9.62 -9.32 -2.34
C GLN A 48 9.33 -7.83 -2.59
N PHE A 49 8.15 -7.49 -3.10
CA PHE A 49 7.76 -6.11 -3.34
C PHE A 49 7.62 -5.29 -2.04
N ILE A 50 7.07 -5.87 -0.98
CA ILE A 50 6.84 -5.15 0.28
C ILE A 50 8.15 -4.93 1.05
N GLY A 51 9.02 -5.95 1.07
CA GLY A 51 10.26 -5.94 1.82
C GLY A 51 10.07 -6.24 3.31
N PRO A 52 10.73 -5.52 4.23
CA PRO A 52 10.70 -5.82 5.66
C PRO A 52 9.28 -5.83 6.25
N ARG A 53 9.00 -6.79 7.13
CA ARG A 53 7.69 -6.98 7.79
C ARG A 53 6.53 -7.26 6.80
N ALA A 54 6.79 -7.95 5.69
CA ALA A 54 5.77 -8.27 4.71
C ALA A 54 4.58 -9.05 5.30
N ASP A 55 4.81 -9.96 6.24
CA ASP A 55 3.77 -10.86 6.75
C ASP A 55 2.59 -10.11 7.38
N ALA A 56 2.86 -9.02 8.12
CA ALA A 56 1.81 -8.17 8.70
C ALA A 56 0.92 -7.50 7.63
N TYR A 57 1.50 -7.16 6.47
CA TYR A 57 0.75 -6.62 5.33
C TYR A 57 -0.05 -7.71 4.63
N LEU A 58 0.55 -8.89 4.43
CA LEU A 58 -0.11 -10.01 3.76
C LEU A 58 -1.34 -10.51 4.53
N GLU A 59 -1.26 -10.56 5.86
CA GLU A 59 -2.40 -10.91 6.70
C GLU A 59 -3.56 -9.92 6.48
N ARG A 60 -3.25 -8.61 6.46
CA ARG A 60 -4.27 -7.58 6.18
C ARG A 60 -4.84 -7.70 4.77
N PHE A 61 -4.00 -7.99 3.79
CA PHE A 61 -4.43 -8.12 2.40
C PHE A 61 -5.29 -9.36 2.15
N ARG A 62 -5.21 -10.39 2.99
CA ARG A 62 -6.13 -11.51 2.92
C ARG A 62 -7.58 -11.04 3.02
N THR A 63 -7.88 -10.17 3.99
CA THR A 63 -9.22 -9.58 4.15
C THR A 63 -9.63 -8.78 2.90
N PHE A 64 -8.70 -8.06 2.29
CA PHE A 64 -8.99 -7.32 1.06
C PHE A 64 -9.15 -8.21 -0.15
N ARG A 65 -8.44 -9.33 -0.28
CA ARG A 65 -8.62 -10.26 -1.40
C ARG A 65 -9.98 -10.94 -1.36
N GLU A 66 -10.41 -11.34 -0.16
CA GLU A 66 -11.72 -11.95 0.06
C GLU A 66 -12.86 -10.94 -0.18
N ARG A 67 -12.68 -9.68 0.24
CA ARG A 67 -13.72 -8.63 0.16
C ARG A 67 -13.59 -7.64 -0.99
N ALA A 68 -12.52 -7.63 -1.77
CA ALA A 68 -12.30 -6.63 -2.83
C ALA A 68 -13.32 -6.73 -3.96
N GLN A 69 -13.95 -7.89 -4.14
CA GLN A 69 -15.08 -8.01 -5.07
C GLN A 69 -16.35 -7.30 -4.55
N GLU A 70 -16.42 -6.98 -3.26
CA GLU A 70 -17.56 -6.34 -2.58
C GLU A 70 -17.36 -4.83 -2.36
N GLY A 71 -16.21 -4.26 -2.75
CA GLY A 71 -15.95 -2.81 -2.73
C GLY A 71 -14.79 -2.35 -1.83
N PHE A 72 -14.80 -1.06 -1.48
CA PHE A 72 -13.79 -0.44 -0.62
C PHE A 72 -13.93 -0.89 0.83
N VAL A 73 -12.82 -1.37 1.43
CA VAL A 73 -12.78 -1.81 2.83
C VAL A 73 -11.99 -0.79 3.66
N PRO A 74 -12.66 0.11 4.41
CA PRO A 74 -11.98 1.07 5.26
C PRO A 74 -11.23 0.33 6.37
N THR A 75 -9.96 0.69 6.56
CA THR A 75 -9.16 0.16 7.68
C THR A 75 -8.37 1.28 8.30
N TRP A 76 -8.30 1.29 9.63
CA TRP A 76 -7.59 2.34 10.34
C TRP A 76 -6.07 2.18 10.20
N HIS A 77 -5.38 3.27 9.88
CA HIS A 77 -3.92 3.29 9.74
C HIS A 77 -3.31 4.53 10.42
N TRP A 78 -2.79 4.33 11.63
CA TRP A 78 -2.24 5.41 12.47
C TRP A 78 -1.18 6.30 11.79
N PRO A 79 -0.15 5.76 11.09
CA PRO A 79 0.84 6.62 10.45
C PRO A 79 0.25 7.54 9.38
N ALA A 80 -0.82 7.08 8.71
CA ALA A 80 -1.41 7.86 7.64
C ALA A 80 -2.31 9.01 8.15
N PHE A 81 -2.78 8.92 9.40
CA PHE A 81 -3.53 9.99 10.05
C PHE A 81 -2.62 11.16 10.45
N GLY A 82 -1.47 10.88 11.08
CA GLY A 82 -0.58 11.92 11.59
C GLY A 82 0.35 12.49 10.53
N VAL A 83 0.96 11.61 9.74
CA VAL A 83 1.98 11.96 8.73
C VAL A 83 1.71 11.23 7.41
N GLY A 84 0.46 11.34 6.95
CA GLY A 84 -0.09 10.73 5.72
C GLY A 84 0.88 10.67 4.56
N TRP A 85 1.24 11.83 4.05
CA TRP A 85 2.06 11.96 2.86
C TRP A 85 3.48 11.38 3.03
N LEU A 86 4.08 11.48 4.23
CA LEU A 86 5.39 10.89 4.53
C LEU A 86 5.31 9.36 4.51
N TRP A 87 4.21 8.77 4.98
CA TRP A 87 4.03 7.33 4.89
C TRP A 87 3.94 6.84 3.44
N TYR A 88 3.16 7.54 2.60
CA TYR A 88 3.08 7.23 1.17
C TYR A 88 4.45 7.38 0.48
N LEU A 89 5.20 8.44 0.83
CA LEU A 89 6.56 8.66 0.31
C LEU A 89 7.52 7.55 0.74
N TYR A 90 7.49 7.19 2.02
CA TYR A 90 8.28 6.09 2.60
C TYR A 90 8.05 4.77 1.86
N ARG A 91 6.83 4.52 1.35
CA ARG A 91 6.45 3.33 0.56
C ARG A 91 6.53 3.52 -0.95
N LYS A 92 7.25 4.54 -1.42
CA LYS A 92 7.46 4.86 -2.84
C LYS A 92 6.16 5.13 -3.63
N MET A 93 5.06 5.43 -2.95
CA MET A 93 3.80 5.81 -3.60
C MET A 93 3.80 7.31 -3.94
N TYR A 94 4.73 7.78 -4.78
CA TYR A 94 4.98 9.20 -5.00
C TYR A 94 3.75 10.00 -5.44
N LEU A 95 2.92 9.41 -6.30
CA LEU A 95 1.68 10.05 -6.74
C LEU A 95 0.72 10.27 -5.57
N HIS A 96 0.52 9.25 -4.73
CA HIS A 96 -0.34 9.36 -3.54
C HIS A 96 0.28 10.33 -2.53
N ALA A 97 1.60 10.30 -2.34
CA ALA A 97 2.30 11.24 -1.48
C ALA A 97 2.03 12.69 -1.90
N ALA A 98 2.12 13.00 -3.20
CA ALA A 98 1.81 14.33 -3.73
C ALA A 98 0.33 14.69 -3.51
N ILE A 99 -0.60 13.80 -3.85
CA ILE A 99 -2.04 14.03 -3.66
C ILE A 99 -2.36 14.33 -2.20
N PHE A 100 -1.86 13.52 -1.26
CA PHE A 100 -2.15 13.71 0.16
C PHE A 100 -1.44 14.91 0.77
N LEU A 101 -0.26 15.29 0.26
CA LEU A 101 0.44 16.51 0.66
C LEU A 101 -0.34 17.76 0.19
N PHE A 102 -0.55 17.91 -1.12
CA PHE A 102 -1.20 19.10 -1.66
C PHE A 102 -2.69 19.17 -1.32
N GLY A 103 -3.37 18.02 -1.33
CA GLY A 103 -4.76 17.93 -0.89
C GLY A 103 -4.93 18.23 0.61
N GLY A 104 -3.92 17.98 1.43
CA GLY A 104 -3.92 18.38 2.85
C GLY A 104 -3.74 19.89 3.04
N LEU A 105 -3.08 20.58 2.12
CA LEU A 105 -2.91 22.04 2.14
C LEU A 105 -4.13 22.77 1.55
N LEU A 106 -4.86 22.13 0.63
CA LEU A 106 -5.98 22.74 -0.07
C LEU A 106 -7.08 23.30 0.86
N PRO A 107 -7.52 22.61 1.94
CA PRO A 107 -8.47 23.16 2.89
C PRO A 107 -8.04 24.48 3.55
N MET A 108 -6.73 24.67 3.77
CA MET A 108 -6.20 25.92 4.32
C MET A 108 -6.33 27.07 3.32
N VAL A 109 -6.06 26.80 2.04
CA VAL A 109 -6.17 27.80 0.96
C VAL A 109 -7.62 28.17 0.66
N LEU A 110 -8.53 27.20 0.74
CA LEU A 110 -9.96 27.39 0.46
C LEU A 110 -10.78 27.92 1.64
N GLY A 111 -10.15 28.24 2.77
CA GLY A 111 -10.82 28.81 3.94
C GLY A 111 -11.58 27.81 4.82
N ALA A 112 -11.48 26.50 4.56
CA ALA A 112 -12.02 25.44 5.44
C ALA A 112 -11.17 25.24 6.70
N GLY A 113 -9.94 25.77 6.70
CA GLY A 113 -9.04 25.80 7.85
C GLY A 113 -8.70 24.40 8.38
N LEU A 114 -8.41 24.32 9.67
CA LEU A 114 -7.96 23.09 10.33
C LEU A 114 -8.99 21.95 10.24
N VAL A 115 -10.28 22.26 10.25
CA VAL A 115 -11.35 21.24 10.17
C VAL A 115 -11.24 20.45 8.88
N GLY A 116 -11.06 21.12 7.74
CA GLY A 116 -10.91 20.44 6.46
C GLY A 116 -9.62 19.60 6.38
N VAL A 117 -8.54 20.04 7.03
CA VAL A 117 -7.30 19.25 7.14
C VAL A 117 -7.50 17.98 7.95
N VAL A 118 -8.25 18.05 9.07
CA VAL A 118 -8.57 16.86 9.88
C VAL A 118 -9.41 15.87 9.08
N ILE A 119 -10.44 16.34 8.37
CA ILE A 119 -11.28 15.50 7.51
C ILE A 119 -10.42 14.81 6.43
N TRP A 120 -9.52 15.55 5.79
CA TRP A 120 -8.60 14.99 4.79
C TRP A 120 -7.70 13.89 5.37
N ASN A 121 -7.15 14.10 6.58
CA ASN A 121 -6.33 13.09 7.25
C ASN A 121 -7.12 11.86 7.71
N LEU A 122 -8.41 12.00 8.05
CA LEU A 122 -9.28 10.85 8.30
C LEU A 122 -9.45 9.98 7.05
N PHE A 123 -9.63 10.59 5.88
CA PHE A 123 -9.63 9.86 4.61
C PHE A 123 -8.29 9.16 4.36
N ALA A 124 -7.16 9.86 4.59
CA ALA A 124 -5.83 9.26 4.46
C ALA A 124 -5.67 8.03 5.37
N ALA A 125 -6.11 8.13 6.63
CA ALA A 125 -6.04 7.07 7.62
C ALA A 125 -6.88 5.85 7.23
N ALA A 126 -8.10 6.06 6.75
CA ALA A 126 -9.03 4.99 6.39
C ALA A 126 -8.64 4.28 5.07
N ALA A 127 -8.06 5.01 4.12
CA ALA A 127 -7.77 4.52 2.78
C ALA A 127 -6.35 3.93 2.62
N ALA A 128 -5.40 4.28 3.49
CA ALA A 128 -3.98 3.97 3.29
C ALA A 128 -3.66 2.50 2.97
N ASN A 129 -4.15 1.55 3.78
CA ASN A 129 -3.86 0.13 3.54
C ASN A 129 -4.46 -0.37 2.23
N TYR A 130 -5.66 0.10 1.87
CA TYR A 130 -6.35 -0.30 0.64
C TYR A 130 -5.67 0.30 -0.59
N LEU A 131 -5.31 1.59 -0.53
CA LEU A 131 -4.55 2.25 -1.60
C LEU A 131 -3.20 1.57 -1.83
N TYR A 132 -2.53 1.16 -0.75
CA TYR A 132 -1.28 0.42 -0.87
C TYR A 132 -1.47 -0.98 -1.46
N TYR A 133 -2.51 -1.71 -1.05
CA TYR A 133 -2.90 -2.97 -1.68
C TYR A 133 -3.13 -2.82 -3.19
N MET A 134 -3.89 -1.80 -3.60
CA MET A 134 -4.17 -1.53 -5.01
C MET A 134 -2.90 -1.12 -5.77
N HIS A 135 -2.03 -0.35 -5.13
CA HIS A 135 -0.75 0.03 -5.71
C HIS A 135 0.16 -1.17 -5.98
N ILE A 136 0.26 -2.14 -5.06
CA ILE A 136 1.03 -3.37 -5.28
C ILE A 136 0.47 -4.14 -6.47
N LYS A 137 -0.84 -4.39 -6.47
CA LYS A 137 -1.50 -5.12 -7.56
C LYS A 137 -1.28 -4.47 -8.92
N LEU A 138 -1.47 -3.15 -9.00
CA LEU A 138 -1.28 -2.40 -10.23
C LEU A 138 0.19 -2.44 -10.68
N SER A 139 1.14 -2.27 -9.75
CA SER A 139 2.57 -2.28 -10.07
C SER A 139 3.03 -3.64 -10.60
N LEU A 140 2.60 -4.73 -9.96
CA LEU A 140 2.92 -6.08 -10.39
C LEU A 140 2.29 -6.41 -11.76
N ALA A 141 1.02 -6.03 -11.97
CA ALA A 141 0.35 -6.22 -13.25
C ALA A 141 1.03 -5.45 -14.39
N LEU A 142 1.51 -4.22 -14.12
CA LEU A 142 2.25 -3.41 -15.09
C LEU A 142 3.62 -4.01 -15.42
N ILE A 143 4.31 -4.61 -14.45
CA ILE A 143 5.59 -5.29 -14.68
C ILE A 143 5.37 -6.57 -15.48
N GLU A 144 4.31 -7.33 -15.18
CA GLU A 144 3.96 -8.56 -15.90
C GLU A 144 3.59 -8.30 -17.36
N GLN A 145 2.91 -7.19 -17.65
CA GLN A 145 2.58 -6.80 -19.03
C GLN A 145 3.79 -6.39 -19.88
N ARG A 146 4.96 -6.14 -19.30
CA ARG A 146 6.17 -5.79 -20.06
C ARG A 146 6.74 -7.04 -20.73
N ALA A 147 6.27 -7.29 -21.96
CA ALA A 147 6.73 -8.39 -22.80
C ALA A 147 8.24 -8.33 -23.06
N GLY A 148 8.91 -9.48 -23.02
CA GLY A 148 10.31 -9.62 -23.39
C GLY A 148 11.33 -9.37 -22.27
N LEU A 149 10.89 -9.16 -21.02
CA LEU A 149 11.80 -9.12 -19.89
C LEU A 149 12.24 -10.53 -19.48
N ASP A 150 13.55 -10.70 -19.31
CA ASP A 150 14.11 -11.86 -18.63
C ASP A 150 13.65 -11.91 -17.17
N GLN A 151 13.67 -13.09 -16.56
CA GLN A 151 13.21 -13.30 -15.19
C GLN A 151 14.01 -12.44 -14.20
N GLU A 152 15.33 -12.35 -14.36
CA GLU A 152 16.19 -11.51 -13.51
C GLU A 152 15.84 -10.01 -13.64
N ALA A 153 15.56 -9.56 -14.87
CA ALA A 153 15.18 -8.17 -15.13
C ALA A 153 13.82 -7.83 -14.49
N ARG A 154 12.86 -8.77 -14.52
CA ARG A 154 11.57 -8.62 -13.82
C ARG A 154 11.77 -8.52 -12.31
N ASP A 155 12.59 -9.40 -11.74
CA ASP A 155 12.84 -9.44 -10.31
C ASP A 155 13.55 -8.17 -9.82
N HIS A 156 14.46 -7.61 -10.61
CA HIS A 156 15.08 -6.31 -10.35
C HIS A 156 14.05 -5.18 -10.36
N LEU A 157 13.15 -5.14 -11.35
CA LEU A 157 12.09 -4.12 -11.41
C LEU A 157 11.11 -4.21 -10.23
N ILE A 158 10.77 -5.42 -9.80
CA ILE A 158 9.91 -5.64 -8.63
C ILE A 158 10.59 -5.10 -7.37
N HIS A 159 11.89 -5.39 -7.21
CA HIS A 159 12.68 -4.90 -6.09
C HIS A 159 12.80 -3.36 -6.09
N ASP A 160 13.01 -2.74 -7.26
CA ASP A 160 13.15 -1.29 -7.40
C ASP A 160 11.84 -0.53 -7.20
N ALA A 161 10.73 -1.07 -7.71
CA ALA A 161 9.40 -0.50 -7.54
C ALA A 161 8.91 -0.61 -6.09
N GLY A 162 9.30 -1.69 -5.41
CA GLY A 162 8.92 -2.00 -4.05
C GLY A 162 9.85 -1.44 -2.97
N GLY A 163 9.64 -1.93 -1.75
CA GLY A 163 10.47 -1.66 -0.58
C GLY A 163 10.12 -0.35 0.14
N ILE A 164 11.14 0.18 0.81
CA ILE A 164 11.03 1.34 1.71
C ILE A 164 12.12 2.37 1.40
N GLN A 165 11.90 3.63 1.80
CA GLN A 165 12.89 4.69 1.74
C GLN A 165 13.34 5.11 3.15
N PRO A 166 14.47 4.58 3.67
CA PRO A 166 14.87 4.80 5.06
C PRO A 166 15.10 6.27 5.42
N TYR A 167 15.59 7.09 4.48
CA TYR A 167 15.87 8.51 4.71
C TYR A 167 14.62 9.33 5.07
N VAL A 168 13.41 8.85 4.71
CA VAL A 168 12.15 9.55 5.00
C VAL A 168 11.90 9.68 6.50
N TRP A 169 12.44 8.77 7.31
CA TRP A 169 12.41 8.92 8.78
C TRP A 169 13.14 10.17 9.24
N TRP A 170 14.34 10.41 8.73
CA TRP A 170 15.13 11.60 9.06
C TRP A 170 14.48 12.87 8.54
N LEU A 171 13.89 12.81 7.34
CA LEU A 171 13.09 13.92 6.81
C LEU A 171 11.92 14.27 7.74
N GLY A 172 11.17 13.28 8.20
CA GLY A 172 10.06 13.48 9.13
C GLY A 172 10.51 14.08 10.46
N ILE A 173 11.61 13.60 11.03
CA ILE A 173 12.20 14.14 12.27
C ILE A 173 12.61 15.61 12.06
N GLY A 174 13.29 15.92 10.96
CA GLY A 174 13.72 17.29 10.64
C GLY A 174 12.54 18.26 10.50
N LEU A 175 11.46 17.85 9.81
CA LEU A 175 10.25 18.67 9.66
C LEU A 175 9.54 18.89 11.00
N MET A 176 9.47 17.88 11.86
CA MET A 176 8.88 18.01 13.19
C MET A 176 9.70 18.94 14.09
N ALA A 177 11.03 18.81 14.08
CA ALA A 177 11.91 19.70 14.82
C ALA A 177 11.76 21.17 14.36
N LEU A 178 11.67 21.39 13.05
CA LEU A 178 11.46 22.73 12.47
C LEU A 178 10.10 23.31 12.89
N ALA A 179 9.03 22.51 12.85
CA ALA A 179 7.70 22.95 13.26
C ALA A 179 7.64 23.31 14.76
N ILE A 180 8.28 22.52 15.62
CA ILE A 180 8.39 22.80 17.06
C ILE A 180 9.20 24.08 17.30
N GLY A 181 10.34 24.23 16.61
CA GLY A 181 11.17 25.42 16.71
C GLY A 181 10.41 26.70 16.33
N ALA A 182 9.68 26.67 15.21
CA ALA A 182 8.84 27.78 14.79
C ALA A 182 7.74 28.10 15.83
N GLY A 183 7.05 27.08 16.35
CA GLY A 183 6.01 27.27 17.37
C GLY A 183 6.54 27.86 18.68
N ILE A 184 7.77 27.52 19.09
CA ILE A 184 8.41 28.11 20.28
C ILE A 184 8.75 29.58 20.03
N MET A 185 9.17 29.95 18.82
CA MET A 185 9.52 31.33 18.47
C MET A 185 8.30 32.27 18.49
N ASP A 186 7.12 31.76 18.16
CA ASP A 186 5.86 32.52 18.14
C ASP A 186 5.11 32.53 19.49
N ALA A 187 5.67 31.95 20.56
CA ALA A 187 5.01 31.89 21.86
C ALA A 187 4.77 33.32 22.43
N PRO A 188 3.52 33.70 22.72
CA PRO A 188 3.23 35.03 23.25
C PRO A 188 3.89 35.20 24.63
N ALA A 189 4.37 36.41 24.90
CA ALA A 189 4.96 36.75 26.19
C ALA A 189 4.02 36.39 27.35
N PRO A 190 4.54 35.92 28.49
CA PRO A 190 3.72 35.54 29.63
C PRO A 190 2.80 36.68 30.05
N LEU A 191 1.51 36.39 30.24
CA LEU A 191 0.51 37.36 30.66
C LEU A 191 0.94 38.00 31.98
N LYS A 192 1.08 39.33 31.99
CA LYS A 192 1.33 40.08 33.22
C LYS A 192 0.09 39.98 34.10
N PRO A 193 0.21 39.54 35.37
CA PRO A 193 -0.96 39.43 36.25
C PRO A 193 -1.61 40.82 36.44
N PRO A 194 -2.95 40.88 36.54
CA PRO A 194 -3.64 42.13 36.82
C PRO A 194 -3.12 42.72 38.14
N ALA A 195 -2.88 44.03 38.16
CA ALA A 195 -2.54 44.73 39.39
C ALA A 195 -3.68 44.53 40.40
N SER A 196 -3.34 44.06 41.60
CA SER A 196 -4.31 43.97 42.68
C SER A 196 -4.69 45.39 43.09
N ASP A 197 -5.84 45.87 42.64
CA ASP A 197 -6.45 47.07 43.20
C ASP A 197 -6.83 46.75 44.65
N SER A 198 -6.04 47.24 45.60
CA SER A 198 -6.39 47.23 47.02
C SER A 198 -7.55 48.22 47.25
N PRO A 199 -8.73 47.78 47.73
CA PRO A 199 -9.75 48.72 48.15
C PRO A 199 -9.28 49.43 49.44
N ALA A 200 -9.46 50.75 49.44
CA ALA A 200 -9.16 51.67 50.54
C ALA A 200 -10.14 51.54 51.70
#